data_AF-A0A959MIJ5-F1
#
_entry.id   AF-A0A959MIJ5-F1
#
_cell.length_a   1.000
_cell.length_b   1.000
_cell.length_c   1.000
_cell.angle_alpha   90.00
_cell.angle_beta   90.00
_cell.angle_gamma   90.00
#
_symmetry.space_group_name_H-M   'P 1'
#
loop_
_entity.id
_entity.type
_entity.pdbx_description
1 polymer ?
#
loop_
_entity_poly.entity_id
_entity_poly.type
_entity_poly.pdbx_seq_one_letter_code
_entity_poly.pdbx_strand_id
1 'polypeptide(L)' 'MKKKPQPNSNKAFLMKYAGLTTQLLVAIALAVFGGLRLDSWLHTSPLFACLLPLLILIALFYKLFKETSANHKDEKKIDL' A
#
# COMPACT_ATOMS: atom_id res chain seq x y z
N MET A 1 21.80 -34.68 -0.91
CA MET A 1 21.35 -33.45 -0.22
C MET A 1 21.16 -32.34 -1.26
N LYS A 2 19.91 -31.97 -1.59
CA LYS A 2 19.65 -30.86 -2.53
C LYS A 2 19.91 -29.54 -1.81
N LYS A 3 21.03 -28.86 -2.14
CA LYS A 3 21.30 -27.51 -1.65
C LYS A 3 20.21 -26.58 -2.19
N LYS A 4 19.32 -26.09 -1.32
CA LYS A 4 18.39 -25.02 -1.69
C LYS A 4 19.25 -23.81 -2.10
N PRO A 5 18.97 -23.17 -3.25
CA PRO A 5 19.74 -22.01 -3.68
C PRO A 5 19.60 -20.94 -2.61
N GLN A 6 20.73 -20.57 -2.03
CA GLN A 6 20.80 -19.54 -0.99
C GLN A 6 20.46 -18.23 -1.70
N PRO A 7 19.31 -17.60 -1.42
CA PRO A 7 18.93 -16.39 -2.11
C PRO A 7 19.99 -15.34 -1.79
N ASN A 8 20.69 -14.86 -2.82
CA ASN A 8 21.55 -13.70 -2.70
C ASN A 8 20.70 -12.58 -2.09
N SER A 9 21.01 -12.21 -0.83
CA SER A 9 20.24 -11.32 0.03
C SER A 9 19.77 -10.05 -0.71
N ASN A 10 20.63 -9.50 -1.56
CA ASN A 10 20.35 -8.30 -2.35
C ASN A 10 19.21 -8.52 -3.36
N LYS A 11 19.17 -9.66 -4.05
CA LYS A 11 18.10 -9.96 -5.02
C LYS A 11 16.75 -10.15 -4.34
N ALA A 12 16.74 -10.81 -3.18
CA ALA A 12 15.52 -11.02 -2.41
C ALA A 12 14.96 -9.69 -1.87
N PHE A 13 15.83 -8.80 -1.39
CA PHE A 13 15.45 -7.45 -0.98
C PHE A 13 14.85 -6.65 -2.14
N LEU A 14 15.53 -6.63 -3.29
CA LEU A 14 15.05 -5.93 -4.49
C LEU A 14 13.70 -6.47 -4.99
N MET A 15 13.50 -7.78 -5.00
CA MET A 15 12.21 -8.39 -5.35
C MET A 15 11.11 -8.02 -4.37
N LYS A 16 11.43 -7.95 -3.07
CA LYS A 16 10.47 -7.57 -2.02
C LYS A 16 10.03 -6.11 -2.18
N TYR A 17 10.96 -5.20 -2.44
CA TYR A 17 10.65 -3.80 -2.73
C TYR A 17 9.88 -3.65 -4.04
N ALA A 18 10.32 -4.31 -5.11
CA ALA A 18 9.59 -4.32 -6.37
C ALA A 18 8.13 -4.78 -6.17
N GLY A 19 7.90 -5.88 -5.44
CA GLY A 19 6.56 -6.38 -5.11
C GLY A 19 5.70 -5.37 -4.35
N LEU A 20 6.25 -4.70 -3.33
CA LEU A 20 5.55 -3.65 -2.58
C LEU A 20 5.16 -2.47 -3.49
N THR A 21 6.11 -2.04 -4.33
CA THR A 21 5.89 -0.92 -5.26
C THR A 21 4.87 -1.29 -6.34
N THR A 22 4.89 -2.51 -6.86
CA THR A 22 3.88 -3.01 -7.80
C THR A 22 2.51 -3.06 -7.17
N GLN A 23 2.40 -3.51 -5.91
CA GLN A 23 1.12 -3.52 -5.19
C GLN A 23 0.54 -2.10 -5.04
N LEU A 24 1.39 -1.12 -4.73
CA LEU A 24 0.99 0.29 -4.68
C LEU A 24 0.58 0.81 -6.07
N LEU A 25 1.37 0.51 -7.10
CA LEU A 25 1.10 0.91 -8.49
C LEU A 25 -0.25 0.37 -8.97
N VAL A 26 -0.52 -0.91 -8.73
CA VAL A 26 -1.80 -1.54 -9.09
C VAL A 26 -2.96 -0.89 -8.34
N ALA A 27 -2.81 -0.61 -7.05
CA ALA A 27 -3.83 0.08 -6.27
C ALA A 27 -4.15 1.48 -6.84
N ILE A 28 -3.11 2.26 -7.19
CA ILE A 28 -3.27 3.57 -7.81
C ILE A 28 -3.92 3.45 -9.20
N ALA A 29 -3.47 2.51 -10.03
CA ALA A 29 -4.01 2.29 -11.36
C ALA A 29 -5.51 1.93 -11.30
N LEU A 30 -5.91 1.05 -10.39
CA LEU A 30 -7.31 0.69 -10.16
C LEU A 30 -8.13 1.87 -9.64
N ALA A 31 -7.56 2.70 -8.78
CA ALA A 31 -8.23 3.88 -8.24
C ALA A 31 -8.47 4.95 -9.30
N VAL A 32 -7.46 5.22 -10.13
CA VAL A 32 -7.58 6.17 -11.24
C VAL A 32 -8.55 5.63 -12.29
N PHE A 33 -8.42 4.37 -12.70
CA PHE A 33 -9.29 3.79 -13.71
C PHE A 33 -10.73 3.64 -13.24
N GLY A 34 -10.92 3.21 -11.99
CA GLY A 34 -12.23 3.17 -11.33
C GLY A 34 -12.83 4.56 -11.18
N GLY A 35 -12.02 5.55 -10.77
CA GLY A 35 -12.42 6.95 -10.67
C GLY A 35 -12.85 7.52 -12.01
N LEU A 36 -12.10 7.29 -13.09
CA LEU A 36 -12.47 7.70 -14.45
C LEU A 36 -13.77 7.04 -14.93
N ARG A 37 -13.97 5.75 -14.61
CA ARG A 37 -15.20 5.03 -14.97
C ARG A 37 -16.42 5.56 -14.22
N LEU A 38 -16.28 5.86 -12.93
CA LEU A 38 -17.33 6.48 -12.11
C LEU A 38 -17.63 7.90 -12.57
N ASP A 39 -16.58 8.67 -12.86
CA ASP A 39 -16.69 10.06 -13.30
C ASP A 39 -17.42 10.19 -14.64
N SER A 40 -17.10 9.29 -15.58
CA SER A 40 -17.82 9.16 -16.85
C SER A 40 -19.27 8.70 -16.68
N TRP A 41 -19.61 7.97 -15.61
CA TRP A 41 -20.99 7.57 -15.34
C TRP A 41 -21.81 8.70 -14.71
N LEU A 42 -21.15 9.58 -13.93
CA LEU A 42 -21.74 10.73 -13.26
C LEU A 42 -21.72 12.02 -14.09
N HIS A 43 -21.17 11.99 -15.32
CA HIS A 43 -20.98 13.17 -16.19
C HIS A 43 -20.28 14.37 -15.51
N THR A 44 -19.56 14.09 -14.42
CA THR A 44 -18.84 15.11 -13.65
C THR A 44 -17.43 15.22 -14.25
N SER A 45 -16.80 16.40 -14.19
CA SER A 45 -15.38 16.55 -14.57
C SER A 45 -14.49 15.63 -13.72
N PRO A 46 -13.29 15.18 -14.20
CA PRO A 46 -12.38 14.16 -13.62
C PRO A 46 -11.84 14.43 -12.22
N LEU A 47 -12.76 14.67 -11.30
CA LEU A 47 -12.56 14.99 -9.91
C LEU A 47 -12.41 13.69 -9.14
N PHE A 48 -13.25 12.70 -9.37
CA PHE A 48 -13.15 11.40 -8.68
C PHE A 48 -11.90 10.62 -9.09
N ALA A 49 -11.47 10.72 -10.35
CA ALA A 49 -10.20 10.16 -10.82
C ALA A 49 -8.97 10.76 -10.10
N CYS A 50 -9.07 11.99 -9.59
CA CYS A 50 -8.02 12.68 -8.85
C CYS A 50 -8.18 12.52 -7.32
N LEU A 51 -9.42 12.55 -6.82
CA LEU A 51 -9.75 12.39 -5.41
C LEU A 51 -9.49 10.97 -4.91
N LEU A 52 -9.82 9.93 -5.68
CA LEU A 52 -9.60 8.53 -5.26
C LEU A 52 -8.12 8.21 -4.96
N PRO A 53 -7.15 8.48 -5.86
CA PRO A 53 -5.74 8.21 -5.57
C PRO A 53 -5.23 9.08 -4.40
N LEU A 54 -5.73 10.31 -4.25
CA LEU A 54 -5.42 11.16 -3.11
C LEU A 54 -5.93 10.55 -1.79
N LEU A 55 -7.13 9.98 -1.79
CA LEU A 55 -7.74 9.34 -0.62
C LEU A 55 -6.98 8.06 -0.23
N ILE A 56 -6.55 7.26 -1.20
CA ILE A 56 -5.70 6.09 -0.97
C ILE A 56 -4.37 6.49 -0.34
N LEU A 57 -3.77 7.59 -0.81
CA LEU A 57 -2.54 8.11 -0.25
C LEU A 57 -2.74 8.52 1.22
N ILE A 58 -3.81 9.25 1.52
CA ILE A 58 -4.17 9.63 2.89
C ILE A 58 -4.41 8.39 3.76
N ALA A 59 -5.13 7.39 3.26
CA ALA A 59 -5.40 6.16 3.99
C ALA A 59 -4.11 5.36 4.28
N LEU A 60 -3.19 5.30 3.31
CA LEU A 60 -1.88 4.68 3.48
C LEU A 60 -1.07 5.41 4.55
N PHE A 61 -1.02 6.74 4.50
CA PHE A 61 -0.35 7.55 5.52
C PHE A 61 -0.99 7.39 6.89
N TYR A 62 -2.32 7.41 6.98
CA TYR A 62 -3.03 7.20 8.24
C TYR A 62 -2.72 5.83 8.83
N LYS A 63 -2.69 4.80 7.98
CA LYS A 63 -2.36 3.44 8.39
C LYS A 63 -0.91 3.35 8.89
N LEU A 64 0.03 3.95 8.16
CA LEU A 64 1.44 4.03 8.56
C LEU A 64 1.62 4.77 9.89
N PHE A 65 0.92 5.90 10.07
CA PHE A 65 0.97 6.68 11.29
C PHE A 65 0.40 5.88 12.47
N LYS A 66 -0.75 5.23 12.27
CA LYS A 66 -1.38 4.37 13.27
C LYS A 66 -0.50 3.17 13.66
N GLU A 67 0.10 2.49 12.68
CA GLU A 67 1.02 1.36 12.93
C GLU A 67 2.31 1.82 13.66
N THR A 68 2.78 3.02 13.34
CA THR A 68 3.94 3.64 14.02
C THR A 68 3.59 4.02 15.47
N SER A 69 2.41 4.59 15.72
CA SER A 69 1.98 4.96 17.08
C SER A 69 1.52 3.79 17.94
N ALA A 70 1.13 2.65 17.33
CA ALA A 70 0.63 1.48 18.06
C ALA A 70 1.73 0.64 18.73
N ASN A 71 3.01 0.84 18.37
CA ASN A 71 4.13 0.07 18.94
C ASN A 71 4.50 0.41 20.41
N HIS A 72 3.63 1.13 21.15
CA HIS A 72 3.88 1.49 22.54
C HIS A 72 2.87 0.89 23.54
N LYS A 73 1.99 -0.03 23.13
CA LYS A 73 0.90 -0.52 24.00
C LYS A 73 0.93 -2.01 24.36
N ASP A 74 1.82 -2.79 23.75
CA ASP A 74 1.89 -4.24 23.99
C ASP A 74 2.89 -4.66 25.09
N GLU A 75 3.77 -3.77 25.57
CA GLU A 75 4.66 -4.06 26.72
C GLU A 75 3.96 -3.98 28.09
N LYS A 76 2.86 -3.21 28.22
CA LYS A 76 2.22 -2.96 29.53
C LYS A 76 1.20 -4.02 29.99
N LYS A 77 1.12 -5.17 29.33
CA LYS A 77 0.15 -6.23 29.69
C LYS A 77 0.77 -7.53 30.22
N ILE A 78 2.10 -7.63 30.29
CA ILE A 78 2.80 -8.84 30.75
C ILE A 78 3.23 -8.73 32.23
N ASP A 79 3.19 -7.53 32.83
CA ASP A 79 3.58 -7.27 34.22
C ASP A 79 2.41 -7.06 35.21
N LEU A 80 1.23 -7.65 34.97
CA LEU A 80 0.11 -7.63 35.94
C LEU A 80 -0.32 -9.04 36.35
#